data_AF-A0A147B6U5-F1
#
_entry.id   AF-A0A147B6U5-F1
#
_cell.length_a   1.000
_cell.length_b   1.000
_cell.length_c   1.000
_cell.angle_alpha   90.00
_cell.angle_beta   90.00
_cell.angle_gamma   90.00
#
_symmetry.space_group_name_H-M   'P 1'
#
loop_
_entity.id
_entity.type
_entity.pdbx_description
1 polymer ?
#
loop_
_entity_poly.entity_id
_entity_poly.type
_entity_poly.pdbx_seq_one_letter_code
_entity_poly.pdbx_strand_id
1 'polypeptide(L)'
;SLHLVPRRTQAFSFAFLAKPCDVNTEIQVASVHLQLGSKDGFGLVLVWNVDKASLATRAGLAWDRIPRHSFVGGGEEIGFHQLAQLTSTRILQRRACIRVDLDHKPPVLLHEFYPLSVKLTSEEASPLTDVCLSLGLVDDLDPKYYASTHFTCNDVEDVPNEP
;
A
#
# COMPACT_ATOMS: atom_id res chain seq x y z
N SER A 1 -0.17 -3.68 28.35
CA SER A 1 1.15 -4.33 28.52
C SER A 1 1.04 -5.76 28.01
N LEU A 2 2.01 -6.22 27.22
CA LEU A 2 2.04 -7.58 26.68
C LEU A 2 2.63 -8.51 27.75
N HIS A 3 1.89 -9.52 28.19
CA HIS A 3 2.34 -10.48 29.20
C HIS A 3 2.15 -11.89 28.68
N LEU A 4 3.25 -12.59 28.41
CA LEU A 4 3.20 -13.98 27.99
C LEU A 4 2.75 -14.86 29.16
N VAL A 5 1.74 -15.69 28.93
CA VAL A 5 1.25 -16.67 29.90
C VAL A 5 1.70 -18.06 29.45
N PRO A 6 2.24 -18.91 30.35
CA PRO A 6 2.65 -20.25 29.99
C PRO A 6 1.53 -21.03 29.28
N ARG A 7 1.91 -21.73 28.21
CA ARG A 7 1.01 -22.55 27.38
C ARG A 7 -0.12 -21.78 26.69
N ARG A 8 -0.09 -20.45 26.71
CA ARG A 8 -1.06 -19.62 25.97
C ARG A 8 -0.43 -18.90 24.79
N THR A 9 -1.05 -19.03 23.62
CA THR A 9 -0.63 -18.31 22.43
C THR A 9 -1.22 -16.90 22.47
N GLN A 10 -0.37 -15.87 22.38
CA GLN A 10 -0.81 -14.48 22.28
C GLN A 10 -0.44 -13.90 20.92
N ALA A 11 -1.38 -13.15 20.35
CA ALA A 11 -1.17 -12.42 19.12
C ALA A 11 -1.06 -10.93 19.41
N PHE A 12 -0.11 -10.27 18.75
CA PHE A 12 0.03 -8.82 18.76
C PHE A 12 0.10 -8.32 17.32
N SER A 13 -0.64 -7.27 17.02
CA SER A 13 -0.66 -6.65 15.71
C SER A 13 -0.26 -5.18 15.85
N PHE A 14 0.58 -4.73 14.93
CA PHE A 14 0.95 -3.34 14.80
C PHE A 14 0.72 -2.89 13.36
N ALA A 15 0.43 -1.61 13.18
CA ALA A 15 0.35 -1.00 11.86
C ALA A 15 1.73 -0.49 11.46
N PHE A 16 2.18 -0.88 10.27
CA PHE A 16 3.37 -0.34 9.64
C PHE A 16 2.94 0.76 8.65
N LEU A 17 3.36 2.00 8.90
CA LEU A 17 3.08 3.13 8.01
C LEU A 17 4.19 3.22 6.95
N ALA A 18 3.99 2.52 5.83
CA ALA A 18 4.95 2.49 4.73
C ALA A 18 5.07 3.86 4.03
N LYS A 19 6.29 4.22 3.67
CA LYS A 19 6.63 5.36 2.81
C LYS A 19 6.92 4.90 1.37
N PRO A 20 6.87 5.79 0.37
CA PRO A 20 7.22 5.44 -1.01
C PRO A 20 8.64 4.85 -1.15
N CYS A 21 9.60 5.30 -0.34
CA CYS A 21 10.96 4.74 -0.31
C CYS A 21 11.03 3.30 0.21
N ASP A 22 10.00 2.81 0.89
CA ASP A 22 9.95 1.46 1.46
C ASP A 22 9.45 0.44 0.42
N VAL A 23 8.96 0.86 -0.74
CA VAL A 23 8.53 -0.04 -1.82
C VAL A 23 9.70 -0.90 -2.28
N ASN A 24 9.44 -2.20 -2.46
CA ASN A 24 10.42 -3.24 -2.80
C ASN A 24 11.45 -3.55 -1.71
N THR A 25 11.36 -2.92 -0.54
CA THR A 25 12.17 -3.26 0.65
C THR A 25 11.56 -4.42 1.43
N GLU A 26 12.31 -4.94 2.38
CA GLU A 26 11.91 -6.07 3.22
C GLU A 26 11.81 -5.65 4.68
N ILE A 27 10.67 -5.98 5.30
CA ILE A 27 10.49 -5.87 6.75
C ILE A 27 10.90 -7.19 7.37
N GLN A 28 11.79 -7.15 8.35
CA GLN A 28 12.27 -8.33 9.05
C GLN A 28 12.15 -8.13 10.57
N VAL A 29 11.80 -9.21 11.27
CA VAL A 29 11.91 -9.25 12.73
C VAL A 29 13.38 -9.45 13.08
N ALA A 30 14.06 -8.39 13.51
CA ALA A 30 15.48 -8.46 13.88
C ALA A 30 15.66 -9.00 15.31
N SER A 31 14.89 -8.50 16.27
CA SER A 31 14.94 -8.96 17.65
C SER A 31 13.63 -8.72 18.39
N VAL A 32 13.44 -9.49 19.46
CA VAL A 32 12.35 -9.33 20.42
C VAL A 32 12.96 -9.26 21.82
N HIS A 33 12.68 -8.19 22.55
CA HIS A 33 13.08 -8.06 23.95
C HIS A 33 11.94 -8.55 24.85
N LEU A 34 12.26 -9.54 25.68
CA LEU A 34 11.36 -10.14 26.66
C LEU A 34 11.79 -9.70 28.05
N GLN A 35 10.86 -9.18 28.84
CA GLN A 35 11.12 -8.79 30.22
C GLN A 35 10.41 -9.76 31.17
N LEU A 36 11.16 -10.33 32.11
CA LEU A 36 10.63 -11.21 33.15
C LEU A 36 10.33 -10.37 34.40
N GLY A 37 9.06 -10.26 34.77
CA GLY A 37 8.64 -9.56 35.99
C GLY A 37 8.44 -8.06 35.80
N SER A 38 8.99 -7.25 36.71
CA SER A 38 8.81 -5.79 36.73
C SER A 38 9.78 -5.07 35.78
N LYS A 39 9.56 -3.77 35.56
CA LYS A 39 10.38 -2.92 34.67
C LYS A 39 11.88 -2.87 35.01
N ASP A 40 12.25 -3.21 36.24
CA ASP A 40 13.63 -3.26 36.73
C ASP A 40 14.18 -4.70 36.79
N GLY A 41 13.43 -5.68 36.28
CA GLY A 41 13.78 -7.10 36.27
C GLY A 41 14.73 -7.50 35.14
N PHE A 42 15.11 -8.78 35.14
CA PHE A 42 15.97 -9.37 34.12
C PHE A 42 15.25 -9.47 32.76
N GLY A 43 15.96 -9.11 31.69
CA GLY A 43 15.49 -9.17 30.31
C GLY A 43 16.26 -10.22 29.49
N LEU A 44 15.61 -10.74 28.47
CA LEU A 44 16.19 -11.60 27.44
C LEU A 44 15.95 -10.94 26.07
N VAL A 45 17.00 -10.81 25.25
CA VAL A 45 16.85 -10.42 23.85
C VAL A 45 16.94 -11.66 22.99
N LEU A 46 15.87 -11.95 22.25
CA LEU A 46 15.86 -12.94 21.19
C LEU A 46 16.28 -12.26 19.90
N VAL A 47 17.32 -12.74 19.23
CA VAL A 47 17.83 -12.18 17.97
C VAL A 47 17.64 -13.18 16.84
N TRP A 48 17.10 -12.72 15.71
CA TRP A 48 16.97 -13.53 14.50
C TRP A 48 18.07 -13.15 13.52
N ASN A 49 19.06 -14.02 13.39
CA ASN A 49 20.09 -13.92 12.37
C ASN A 49 19.53 -14.48 11.05
N VAL A 50 18.90 -13.62 10.26
CA VAL A 50 18.37 -14.01 8.95
C VAL A 50 19.48 -13.83 7.91
N ASP A 51 20.08 -14.94 7.47
CA ASP A 51 21.04 -14.90 6.37
C ASP A 51 20.30 -14.64 5.04
N LYS A 52 20.87 -13.79 4.17
CA LYS A 52 20.26 -13.40 2.89
C LYS A 52 19.97 -14.60 1.99
N ALA A 53 20.77 -15.66 2.11
CA ALA A 53 20.56 -16.91 1.38
C ALA A 53 19.29 -17.67 1.81
N SER A 54 18.86 -17.54 3.06
CA SER A 54 17.65 -18.21 3.59
C SER A 54 16.34 -17.51 3.21
N LEU A 55 16.43 -16.25 2.79
CA LEU A 55 15.29 -15.44 2.34
C LEU A 55 14.84 -15.79 0.92
N ALA A 56 15.78 -16.18 0.06
CA ALA A 56 15.50 -16.54 -1.33
C ALA A 56 14.71 -17.86 -1.47
N THR A 57 14.80 -18.77 -0.50
CA THR A 57 14.12 -20.07 -0.50
C THR A 57 12.68 -20.01 0.03
N ARG A 58 12.27 -18.89 0.63
CA ARG A 58 10.92 -18.69 1.17
C ARG A 58 10.05 -17.94 0.16
N ALA A 59 9.86 -18.55 -1.02
CA ALA A 59 8.95 -18.09 -2.08
C ALA A 59 7.46 -18.30 -1.74
N GLY A 60 7.07 -18.11 -0.48
CA GLY A 60 5.67 -18.00 -0.10
C GLY A 60 5.23 -16.56 -0.34
N LEU A 61 4.44 -16.33 -1.38
CA LEU A 61 3.77 -15.05 -1.58
C LEU A 61 3.09 -14.67 -0.25
N ALA A 62 3.43 -13.50 0.30
CA ALA A 62 2.88 -12.95 1.55
C ALA A 62 1.39 -12.53 1.42
N TRP A 63 0.64 -13.28 0.61
CA TRP A 63 -0.77 -13.10 0.29
C TRP A 63 -1.66 -14.09 1.02
N ASP A 64 -1.08 -15.11 1.67
CA ASP A 64 -1.83 -15.90 2.63
C ASP A 64 -2.18 -14.98 3.80
N ARG A 65 -3.45 -14.54 3.79
CA ARG A 65 -4.08 -13.84 4.90
C ARG A 65 -3.75 -14.66 6.14
N ILE A 66 -2.95 -14.10 7.05
CA ILE A 66 -2.89 -14.59 8.42
C ILE A 66 -4.35 -14.81 8.81
N PRO A 67 -4.76 -16.05 9.17
CA PRO A 67 -6.16 -16.36 9.39
C PRO A 67 -6.75 -15.28 10.30
N ARG A 68 -7.75 -14.54 9.82
CA ARG A 68 -8.51 -13.58 10.64
C ARG A 68 -9.38 -14.28 11.67
N HIS A 69 -9.22 -15.60 11.83
CA HIS A 69 -9.76 -16.28 12.98
C HIS A 69 -9.11 -15.64 14.20
N SER A 70 -9.94 -14.97 14.99
CA SER A 70 -9.68 -14.76 16.39
C SER A 70 -9.03 -16.03 16.94
N PHE A 71 -7.78 -15.93 17.40
CA PHE A 71 -7.09 -17.00 18.14
C PHE A 71 -7.84 -17.39 19.44
N VAL A 72 -9.01 -16.79 19.68
CA VAL A 72 -9.89 -16.93 20.84
C VAL A 72 -11.29 -17.42 20.42
N GLY A 73 -11.56 -17.60 19.12
CA GLY A 73 -12.91 -17.89 18.60
C GLY A 73 -13.17 -19.37 18.37
N GLY A 74 -13.34 -20.15 19.45
CA GLY A 74 -13.90 -21.50 19.37
C GLY A 74 -13.08 -22.61 20.03
N GLY A 75 -12.86 -22.54 21.35
CA GLY A 75 -12.56 -23.71 22.21
C GLY A 75 -11.19 -24.38 22.09
N GLU A 76 -10.56 -24.41 20.91
CA GLU A 76 -9.22 -24.98 20.72
C GLU A 76 -8.17 -23.89 20.52
N GLU A 77 -7.25 -23.81 21.48
CA GLU A 77 -6.10 -22.92 21.43
C GLU A 77 -5.11 -23.43 20.38
N ILE A 78 -4.91 -22.67 19.30
CA ILE A 78 -3.95 -23.04 18.24
C ILE A 78 -2.56 -23.12 18.86
N GLY A 79 -1.97 -24.31 18.81
CA GLY A 79 -0.62 -24.53 19.32
C GLY A 79 0.40 -23.74 18.50
N PHE A 80 1.37 -23.11 19.17
CA PHE A 80 2.45 -22.34 18.50
C PHE A 80 3.14 -23.10 17.36
N HIS A 81 3.28 -24.42 17.48
CA HIS A 81 3.88 -25.29 16.47
C HIS A 81 3.06 -25.41 15.17
N GLN A 82 1.79 -25.02 15.20
CA GLN A 82 0.89 -25.02 14.05
C GLN A 82 0.92 -23.69 13.28
N LEU A 83 1.58 -22.67 13.83
CA LEU A 83 1.69 -21.35 13.20
C LEU A 83 2.83 -21.34 12.17
N ALA A 84 2.54 -20.84 10.97
CA ALA A 84 3.56 -20.57 9.98
C ALA A 84 4.52 -19.50 10.51
N GLN A 85 5.78 -19.87 10.69
CA GLN A 85 6.81 -18.97 11.20
C GLN A 85 7.40 -18.13 10.06
N LEU A 86 6.81 -16.95 9.85
CA LEU A 86 7.33 -15.91 8.95
C LEU A 86 8.09 -14.87 9.76
N THR A 87 9.38 -14.68 9.44
CA THR A 87 10.27 -13.72 10.11
C THR A 87 10.53 -12.49 9.26
N SER A 88 10.10 -12.50 7.99
CA SER A 88 10.18 -11.37 7.09
C SER A 88 9.04 -11.34 6.09
N THR A 89 8.82 -10.16 5.51
CA THR A 89 7.88 -9.94 4.41
C THR A 89 8.35 -8.79 3.53
N ARG A 90 8.01 -8.84 2.24
CA ARG A 90 8.39 -7.80 1.28
C ARG A 90 7.26 -6.79 1.10
N ILE A 91 7.61 -5.51 1.12
CA ILE A 91 6.67 -4.44 0.78
C ILE A 91 6.59 -4.38 -0.74
N LEU A 92 5.42 -4.72 -1.28
CA LEU A 92 5.17 -4.70 -2.71
C LEU A 92 4.31 -3.52 -3.09
N GLN A 93 4.58 -2.94 -4.26
CA GLN A 93 3.70 -1.95 -4.85
C GLN A 93 2.37 -2.62 -5.20
N ARG A 94 1.27 -2.03 -4.76
CA ARG A 94 -0.06 -2.43 -5.21
C ARG A 94 -0.38 -1.82 -6.56
N ARG A 95 -1.30 -2.44 -7.30
CA ARG A 95 -1.91 -1.82 -8.47
C ARG A 95 -2.68 -0.57 -8.04
N ALA A 96 -2.51 0.53 -8.77
CA ALA A 96 -3.32 1.72 -8.57
C ALA A 96 -4.77 1.43 -8.98
N CYS A 97 -5.72 1.85 -8.15
CA CYS A 97 -7.16 1.76 -8.41
C CYS A 97 -7.67 3.11 -8.93
N ILE A 98 -6.99 3.64 -9.95
CA ILE A 98 -7.32 4.92 -10.58
C ILE A 98 -7.58 4.65 -12.06
N ARG A 99 -8.70 5.15 -12.57
CA ARG A 99 -9.04 5.15 -13.99
C ARG A 99 -8.87 6.54 -14.55
N VAL A 100 -8.25 6.61 -15.73
CA VAL A 100 -8.08 7.83 -16.50
C VAL A 100 -8.78 7.62 -17.84
N ASP A 101 -9.84 8.39 -18.07
CA ASP A 101 -10.53 8.40 -19.36
C ASP A 101 -10.17 9.71 -20.07
N LEU A 102 -9.64 9.60 -21.30
CA LEU A 102 -9.30 10.72 -22.15
C LEU A 102 -10.29 10.76 -23.32
N ASP A 103 -11.12 11.80 -23.38
CA ASP A 103 -11.98 12.07 -24.52
C ASP A 103 -11.43 13.25 -25.32
N HIS A 104 -11.33 13.07 -26.63
CA HIS A 104 -10.81 14.09 -27.52
C HIS A 104 -11.42 13.99 -28.91
N LYS A 105 -11.52 15.12 -29.59
CA LYS A 105 -11.99 15.19 -30.98
C LYS A 105 -10.92 15.86 -31.84
N PRO A 106 -10.48 15.22 -32.94
CA PRO A 106 -9.48 15.81 -33.82
C PRO A 106 -10.00 17.16 -34.37
N PRO A 107 -9.12 18.17 -34.48
CA PRO A 107 -9.52 19.47 -35.02
C PRO A 107 -9.89 19.33 -36.49
N VAL A 108 -10.91 20.06 -36.93
CA VAL A 108 -11.42 20.03 -38.31
C VAL A 108 -10.92 21.25 -39.08
N LEU A 109 -10.63 22.36 -38.39
CA LEU A 109 -10.13 23.60 -38.99
C LEU A 109 -8.67 23.86 -38.65
N LEU A 110 -7.98 24.54 -39.56
CA LEU A 110 -6.66 25.12 -39.28
C LEU A 110 -6.81 26.17 -38.19
N HIS A 111 -5.96 26.11 -37.16
CA HIS A 111 -5.98 26.99 -35.99
C HIS A 111 -7.20 26.84 -35.06
N GLU A 112 -7.89 25.70 -35.11
CA GLU A 112 -8.91 25.36 -34.12
C GLU A 112 -8.28 25.00 -32.78
N PHE A 113 -8.94 25.34 -31.68
CA PHE A 113 -8.60 24.79 -30.38
C PHE A 113 -8.85 23.29 -30.38
N TYR A 114 -7.93 22.52 -29.82
CA TYR A 114 -8.07 21.08 -29.70
C TYR A 114 -8.75 20.73 -28.36
N PRO A 115 -10.05 20.39 -28.35
CA PRO A 115 -10.76 20.10 -27.11
C PRO A 115 -10.30 18.74 -26.56
N LEU A 116 -9.85 18.76 -25.31
CA LEU A 116 -9.44 17.60 -24.55
C LEU A 116 -10.21 17.56 -23.23
N SER A 117 -10.82 16.42 -22.92
CA SER A 117 -11.45 16.16 -21.63
C SER A 117 -10.75 15.00 -20.94
N VAL A 118 -10.29 15.22 -19.72
CA VAL A 118 -9.65 14.19 -18.89
C VAL A 118 -10.55 13.94 -17.70
N LYS A 119 -11.04 12.71 -17.55
CA LYS A 119 -11.81 12.28 -16.39
C LYS A 119 -10.97 11.33 -15.55
N LEU A 120 -10.73 11.72 -14.30
CA LEU A 120 -10.04 10.92 -13.30
C LEU A 120 -11.08 10.31 -12.36
N THR A 121 -11.12 8.98 -12.26
CA THR A 121 -11.98 8.27 -11.31
C THR A 121 -11.11 7.49 -10.34
N SER A 122 -11.16 7.85 -9.06
CA SER A 122 -10.46 7.14 -8.00
C SER A 122 -11.38 6.10 -7.36
N GLU A 123 -11.01 4.82 -7.44
CA GLU A 123 -11.62 3.71 -6.69
C GLU A 123 -10.73 3.35 -5.49
N GLU A 124 -9.91 4.30 -5.03
CA GLU A 124 -9.02 4.12 -3.89
C GLU A 124 -9.76 4.11 -2.56
N ALA A 125 -9.33 3.25 -1.62
CA ALA A 125 -9.94 3.19 -0.29
C ALA A 125 -9.69 4.45 0.56
N SER A 126 -8.65 5.21 0.22
CA SER A 126 -8.28 6.47 0.85
C SER A 126 -8.34 7.60 -0.16
N PRO A 127 -8.68 8.83 0.26
CA PRO A 127 -8.66 9.99 -0.63
C PRO A 127 -7.24 10.23 -1.17
N LEU A 128 -7.17 10.67 -2.43
CA LEU A 128 -5.91 11.07 -3.06
C LEU A 128 -5.51 12.45 -2.55
N THR A 129 -4.22 12.64 -2.25
CA THR A 129 -3.63 13.93 -1.89
C THR A 129 -2.53 14.27 -2.90
N ASP A 130 -2.23 15.56 -3.05
CA ASP A 130 -1.09 16.05 -3.87
C ASP A 130 -1.12 15.57 -5.33
N VAL A 131 -2.32 15.52 -5.93
CA VAL A 131 -2.52 15.06 -7.31
C VAL A 131 -1.96 16.08 -8.29
N CYS A 132 -1.14 15.61 -9.23
CA CYS A 132 -0.61 16.40 -10.35
C CYS A 132 -0.97 15.72 -11.67
N LEU A 133 -1.49 16.51 -12.62
CA LEU A 133 -1.76 16.07 -13.99
C LEU A 133 -0.82 16.82 -14.94
N SER A 134 0.01 16.08 -15.65
CA SER A 134 0.88 16.61 -16.70
C SER A 134 0.36 16.16 -18.06
N LEU A 135 0.05 17.12 -18.93
CA LEU A 135 -0.37 16.89 -20.30
C LEU A 135 0.66 17.53 -21.24
N GLY A 136 1.15 16.76 -22.21
CA GLY A 136 2.07 17.25 -23.23
C GLY A 136 1.65 16.75 -24.61
N LEU A 137 1.95 17.53 -25.64
CA LEU A 137 1.92 17.08 -27.02
C LEU A 137 3.30 16.52 -27.39
N VAL A 138 3.36 15.57 -28.31
CA VAL A 138 4.64 15.03 -28.79
C VAL A 138 5.34 16.12 -29.61
N ASP A 139 6.64 16.33 -29.36
CA ASP A 139 7.44 17.48 -29.81
C ASP A 139 7.71 17.55 -31.33
N ASP A 140 7.10 16.67 -32.12
CA ASP A 140 7.33 16.56 -33.57
C ASP A 140 6.63 17.68 -34.37
N LEU A 141 5.92 18.58 -33.69
CA LEU A 141 5.15 19.68 -34.27
C LEU A 141 5.94 21.00 -34.22
N ASP A 142 5.87 21.76 -35.32
CA ASP A 142 6.51 23.08 -35.47
C ASP A 142 6.19 23.98 -34.25
N PRO A 143 7.18 24.66 -33.64
CA PRO A 143 7.02 25.52 -32.47
C PRO A 143 5.85 26.53 -32.51
N LYS A 144 5.41 26.86 -33.71
CA LYS A 144 4.28 27.76 -34.00
C LYS A 144 2.92 27.17 -33.59
N TYR A 145 2.82 25.86 -33.40
CA TYR A 145 1.60 25.15 -32.95
C TYR A 145 1.48 25.04 -31.43
N TYR A 146 2.51 25.42 -30.65
CA TYR A 146 2.42 25.56 -29.19
C TYR A 146 1.69 26.86 -28.79
N ALA A 147 0.52 27.09 -29.36
CA ALA A 147 -0.35 28.20 -28.97
C ALA A 147 -1.00 27.84 -27.62
N SER A 148 -0.45 28.41 -26.54
CA SER A 148 -1.01 28.52 -25.18
C SER A 148 -2.04 27.45 -24.77
N THR A 149 -1.61 26.44 -24.01
CA THR A 149 -2.53 25.50 -23.37
C THR A 149 -3.34 26.21 -22.28
N HIS A 150 -4.66 26.19 -22.39
CA HIS A 150 -5.56 26.71 -21.37
C HIS A 150 -6.19 25.54 -20.61
N PHE A 151 -6.10 25.56 -19.28
CA PHE A 151 -6.64 24.51 -18.42
C PHE A 151 -7.84 25.05 -17.64
N THR A 152 -8.93 24.29 -17.65
CA THR A 152 -10.09 24.53 -16.78
C THR A 152 -10.35 23.27 -15.96
N CYS A 153 -10.24 23.37 -14.63
CA CYS A 153 -10.57 22.30 -13.70
C CYS A 153 -11.96 22.56 -13.16
N ASN A 154 -12.90 21.63 -13.41
CA ASN A 154 -14.24 21.70 -12.86
C ASN A 154 -14.39 20.51 -11.92
N ASP A 155 -14.69 20.78 -10.65
CA ASP A 155 -15.12 19.73 -9.73
C ASP A 155 -16.51 19.24 -10.17
N VAL A 156 -16.70 17.93 -10.24
CA VAL A 156 -18.04 17.37 -10.44
C VAL A 156 -18.73 17.51 -9.09
N GLU A 157 -19.57 18.55 -8.92
CA GLU A 157 -20.45 18.64 -7.77
C GLU A 157 -21.31 17.36 -7.71
N ASP A 158 -21.41 16.78 -6.51
CA ASP A 158 -22.31 15.67 -6.22
C ASP A 158 -23.71 16.07 -6.67
N VAL A 159 -24.15 15.54 -7.81
CA VAL A 159 -25.53 15.68 -8.25
C VAL A 159 -26.37 15.01 -7.16
N PRO A 160 -27.22 15.75 -6.42
CA PRO A 160 -28.08 15.12 -5.45
C PRO A 160 -28.97 14.14 -6.21
N ASN A 161 -28.96 12.87 -5.81
CA ASN A 161 -30.02 11.96 -6.21
C ASN A 161 -31.33 12.60 -5.76
N GLU A 162 -32.09 13.16 -6.71
CA GLU A 162 -33.46 13.59 -6.46
C GLU A 162 -34.32 12.36 -6.06
N PRO A 163 -35.32 12.58 -5.19
CA PRO A 163 -35.92 11.58 -4.29
C PRO A 163 -36.74 10.47 -4.96
#